data_AF-A0A6M0F6R1-F1
#
_entry.id   AF-A0A6M0F6R1-F1
#
_cell.length_a   1.000
_cell.length_b   1.000
_cell.length_c   1.000
_cell.angle_alpha   90.00
_cell.angle_beta   90.00
_cell.angle_gamma   90.00
#
_symmetry.space_group_name_H-M   'P 1'
#
loop_
_entity.id
_entity.type
_entity.pdbx_description
1 polymer ?
#
loop_
_entity_poly.entity_id
_entity_poly.type
_entity_poly.pdbx_seq_one_letter_code
_entity_poly.pdbx_strand_id
1 'polypeptide(L)'
;ENAWDGEILATAIGLFPQHAQNELWRSKLIEFSLNTLSTPQDRTSTAVVDGKPLKEQVYTINLHSDYTLENHGACHFCYVASPLVSIAWSYYALASNNQPVPEALFHHVQDLWQQAKSTFLDYRFAYIGGKDWARYTYGLYFIVPALVLLQHRYDDPDARTIEQLRVGTLAAEHQANQDGSFFGKRVTRDQMFGQNAKYETDCYADLGLAYLLHKQLNTCKQATPLSELVPRLCGRNIGQESGTCYVKTPDLFASFSWRTLTQPQPIALFIPSGMDDSAEWAANNLLGRVRVLGVQGCVSIRMMKATGMGFTVKGTISYRTQRKEAFAHELSYEVVPEKNWAIVESKFIARSKVVVLRQEGLRLAIANDFFNGYQRQYRWEDGSATIAFDPDQAANRPRSGNGKIDQIQRKVSKLLDFDANTQTLGRSWVNIDEKLGVVQLMSSQSSFNLRQELGRNTPNGCLHFDVLQNPPQIRYPQIRQAGDVLLHTKFLLLAGTSSETEAIAADF
;
A
#
# COMPACT_ATOMS: atom_id res chain seq x y z
N GLU A 1 -13.96 0.18 13.81
CA GLU A 1 -15.23 0.47 14.49
C GLU A 1 -15.11 0.38 16.00
N ASN A 2 -14.91 -0.78 16.63
CA ASN A 2 -14.81 -0.86 18.11
C ASN A 2 -13.85 0.16 18.76
N ALA A 3 -12.63 0.33 18.23
CA ALA A 3 -11.67 1.31 18.75
C ALA A 3 -12.21 2.74 18.68
N TRP A 4 -12.83 3.09 17.55
CA TRP A 4 -13.36 4.41 17.26
C TRP A 4 -14.57 4.72 18.16
N ASP A 5 -15.47 3.76 18.33
CA ASP A 5 -16.59 3.85 19.28
C ASP A 5 -16.11 3.93 20.75
N GLY A 6 -14.91 3.42 21.04
CA GLY A 6 -14.27 3.53 22.35
C GLY A 6 -13.88 4.97 22.72
N GLU A 7 -13.56 5.82 21.75
CA GLU A 7 -13.08 7.19 21.99
C GLU A 7 -14.10 8.04 22.75
N ILE A 8 -15.38 7.95 22.34
CA ILE A 8 -16.45 8.73 22.98
C ILE A 8 -16.74 8.22 24.39
N LEU A 9 -16.62 6.91 24.63
CA LEU A 9 -16.76 6.33 25.97
C LEU A 9 -15.61 6.78 26.89
N ALA A 10 -14.37 6.71 26.41
CA ALA A 10 -13.20 7.19 27.15
C ALA A 10 -13.32 8.68 27.49
N THR A 11 -13.79 9.49 26.55
CA THR A 11 -14.07 10.92 26.76
C THR A 11 -15.16 11.15 27.81
N ALA A 12 -16.28 10.43 27.72
CA ALA A 12 -17.37 10.55 28.70
C ALA A 12 -16.94 10.13 30.11
N ILE A 13 -16.14 9.07 30.22
CA ILE A 13 -15.57 8.61 31.50
C ILE A 13 -14.63 9.67 32.08
N GLY A 14 -13.77 10.27 31.24
CA GLY A 14 -12.83 11.33 31.61
C GLY A 14 -13.54 12.59 32.12
N LEU A 15 -14.50 13.10 31.36
CA LEU A 15 -15.14 14.39 31.64
C LEU A 15 -16.27 14.30 32.68
N PHE A 16 -16.92 13.15 32.81
CA PHE A 16 -18.06 12.96 33.71
C PHE A 16 -17.86 11.76 34.66
N PRO A 17 -16.84 11.79 35.54
CA PRO A 17 -16.49 10.66 36.41
C PRO A 17 -17.57 10.31 37.44
N GLN A 18 -18.44 11.26 37.79
CA GLN A 18 -19.52 11.07 38.78
C GLN A 18 -20.88 10.77 38.15
N HIS A 19 -20.95 10.63 36.82
CA HIS A 19 -22.21 10.35 36.16
C HIS A 19 -22.72 8.94 36.51
N ALA A 20 -24.04 8.79 36.72
CA ALA A 20 -24.64 7.51 37.14
C ALA A 20 -24.38 6.34 36.17
N GLN A 21 -24.04 6.64 34.91
CA GLN A 21 -23.73 5.63 33.87
C GLN A 21 -22.22 5.39 33.69
N ASN A 22 -21.34 6.00 34.51
CA ASN A 22 -19.89 5.91 34.32
C ASN A 22 -19.38 4.46 34.33
N GLU A 23 -19.86 3.64 35.26
CA GLU A 23 -19.50 2.22 35.35
C GLU A 23 -19.94 1.44 34.11
N LEU A 24 -21.13 1.76 33.55
CA LEU A 24 -21.62 1.14 32.32
C LEU A 24 -20.75 1.52 31.12
N TRP A 25 -20.37 2.79 31.00
CA TRP A 25 -19.45 3.26 29.96
C TRP A 25 -18.08 2.58 30.07
N ARG A 26 -17.55 2.45 31.29
CA ARG A 26 -16.27 1.77 31.55
C ARG A 26 -16.33 0.30 31.18
N SER A 27 -17.40 -0.41 31.55
CA SER A 27 -17.62 -1.80 31.15
C SER A 27 -17.68 -1.92 29.63
N LYS A 28 -18.33 -0.98 28.93
CA LYS A 28 -18.44 -1.00 27.47
C LYS A 28 -17.11 -0.66 26.78
N LEU A 29 -16.32 0.25 27.34
CA LEU A 29 -14.99 0.57 26.85
C LEU A 29 -14.06 -0.65 26.92
N ILE A 30 -14.10 -1.41 28.03
CA ILE A 30 -13.33 -2.66 28.17
C ILE A 30 -13.76 -3.66 27.11
N GLU A 31 -15.07 -3.86 26.94
CA GLU A 31 -15.63 -4.78 25.94
C GLU A 31 -15.16 -4.41 24.51
N PHE A 32 -15.28 -3.14 24.11
CA PHE A 32 -14.82 -2.68 22.80
C PHE A 32 -13.31 -2.78 22.64
N SER A 33 -12.52 -2.47 23.68
CA SER A 33 -11.07 -2.55 23.61
C SER A 33 -10.57 -3.97 23.40
N LEU A 34 -11.06 -4.94 24.19
CA LEU A 34 -10.73 -6.36 24.02
C LEU A 34 -11.14 -6.92 22.65
N ASN A 35 -12.26 -6.43 22.12
CA ASN A 35 -12.78 -6.86 20.82
C ASN A 35 -12.27 -6.00 19.65
N THR A 36 -11.30 -5.10 19.86
CA THR A 36 -10.71 -4.30 18.76
C THR A 36 -9.63 -5.07 18.03
N LEU A 37 -8.64 -5.61 18.77
CA LEU A 37 -7.49 -6.33 18.24
C LEU A 37 -7.53 -7.82 18.63
N SER A 38 -8.73 -8.41 18.60
CA SER A 38 -8.96 -9.80 19.02
C SER A 38 -8.44 -10.83 18.01
N THR A 39 -7.90 -11.93 18.52
CA THR A 39 -7.40 -13.07 17.74
C THR A 39 -8.27 -14.32 17.94
N PRO A 40 -8.17 -15.35 17.07
CA PRO A 40 -8.85 -16.63 17.31
C PRO A 40 -8.48 -17.28 18.65
N GLN A 41 -7.24 -17.09 19.11
CA GLN A 41 -6.69 -17.68 20.34
C GLN A 41 -7.39 -17.17 21.59
N ASP A 42 -7.84 -15.91 21.59
CA ASP A 42 -8.50 -15.26 22.73
C ASP A 42 -9.73 -16.03 23.22
N ARG A 43 -10.46 -16.69 22.31
CA ARG A 43 -11.67 -17.48 22.62
C ARG A 43 -11.43 -18.68 23.53
N THR A 44 -10.17 -19.08 23.67
CA THR A 44 -9.77 -20.20 24.55
C THR A 44 -8.84 -19.76 25.67
N SER A 45 -8.45 -18.49 25.69
CA SER A 45 -7.46 -17.98 26.62
C SER A 45 -8.03 -17.81 28.03
N THR A 46 -7.32 -18.36 29.01
CA THR A 46 -7.61 -18.19 30.45
C THR A 46 -6.85 -17.02 31.07
N ALA A 47 -6.10 -16.26 30.27
CA ALA A 47 -5.45 -15.04 30.75
C ALA A 47 -6.51 -14.07 31.28
N VAL A 48 -6.24 -13.44 32.41
CA VAL A 48 -7.14 -12.49 33.06
C VAL A 48 -6.76 -11.08 32.63
N VAL A 49 -7.72 -10.32 32.11
CA VAL A 49 -7.57 -8.92 31.72
C VAL A 49 -8.76 -8.15 32.30
N ASP A 50 -8.50 -7.06 33.01
CA ASP A 50 -9.51 -6.29 33.75
C ASP A 50 -10.40 -7.18 34.65
N GLY A 51 -9.77 -8.17 35.30
CA GLY A 51 -10.39 -9.03 36.32
C GLY A 51 -11.21 -10.21 35.81
N LYS A 52 -11.31 -10.44 34.49
CA LYS A 52 -12.01 -11.62 33.92
C LYS A 52 -11.16 -12.36 32.88
N PRO A 53 -11.36 -13.67 32.70
CA PRO A 53 -10.70 -14.43 31.63
C PRO A 53 -11.05 -13.91 30.23
N LEU A 54 -10.09 -13.85 29.31
CA LEU A 54 -10.30 -13.40 27.92
C LEU A 54 -11.40 -14.18 27.20
N LYS A 55 -11.44 -15.50 27.37
CA LYS A 55 -12.49 -16.37 26.79
C LYS A 55 -13.92 -16.00 27.17
N GLU A 56 -14.12 -15.23 28.24
CA GLU A 56 -15.44 -14.77 28.72
C GLU A 56 -15.79 -13.36 28.21
N GLN A 57 -14.84 -12.66 27.60
CA GLN A 57 -14.96 -11.25 27.20
C GLN A 57 -14.81 -11.03 25.70
N VAL A 58 -14.01 -11.85 25.01
CA VAL A 58 -13.74 -11.75 23.58
C VAL A 58 -14.67 -12.67 22.79
N TYR A 59 -15.45 -12.07 21.89
CA TYR A 59 -16.39 -12.79 21.03
C TYR A 59 -16.19 -12.49 19.53
N THR A 60 -15.29 -11.54 19.20
CA THR A 60 -14.90 -11.17 17.84
C THR A 60 -13.59 -11.84 17.41
N ILE A 61 -13.25 -11.73 16.13
CA ILE A 61 -11.93 -12.04 15.57
C ILE A 61 -11.64 -10.95 14.53
N ASN A 62 -10.72 -10.04 14.83
CA ASN A 62 -10.36 -8.92 13.96
C ASN A 62 -8.92 -8.98 13.45
N LEU A 63 -8.07 -9.75 14.12
CA LEU A 63 -6.72 -10.10 13.68
C LEU A 63 -6.68 -11.56 13.24
N HIS A 64 -5.85 -11.84 12.23
CA HIS A 64 -5.43 -13.20 11.92
C HIS A 64 -4.55 -13.77 13.04
N SER A 65 -4.28 -15.07 12.99
CA SER A 65 -3.46 -15.74 14.00
C SER A 65 -2.00 -15.26 14.04
N ASP A 66 -1.54 -14.59 12.99
CA ASP A 66 -0.23 -13.94 12.86
C ASP A 66 -0.26 -12.43 13.12
N TYR A 67 -1.36 -11.93 13.71
CA TYR A 67 -1.61 -10.50 13.99
C TYR A 67 -1.68 -9.61 12.75
N THR A 68 -1.74 -10.17 11.54
CA THR A 68 -2.09 -9.36 10.37
C THR A 68 -3.53 -8.88 10.47
N LEU A 69 -3.74 -7.61 10.15
CA LEU A 69 -5.05 -6.96 10.18
C LEU A 69 -5.56 -6.79 8.75
N GLU A 70 -6.78 -7.25 8.50
CA GLU A 70 -7.50 -7.02 7.25
C GLU A 70 -8.71 -6.11 7.46
N ASN A 71 -8.95 -5.24 6.47
CA ASN A 71 -10.24 -4.57 6.32
C ASN A 71 -10.56 -4.49 4.82
N HIS A 72 -11.85 -4.46 4.47
CA HIS A 72 -12.33 -4.63 3.08
C HIS A 72 -11.71 -5.84 2.36
N GLY A 73 -11.29 -6.86 3.11
CA GLY A 73 -10.69 -8.09 2.62
C GLY A 73 -9.20 -8.00 2.23
N ALA A 74 -8.45 -6.96 2.61
CA ALA A 74 -7.01 -6.88 2.33
C ALA A 74 -6.21 -6.29 3.50
N CYS A 75 -4.94 -6.70 3.63
CA CYS A 75 -4.00 -6.09 4.58
C CYS A 75 -3.52 -4.73 4.09
N HIS A 76 -3.72 -3.72 4.93
CA HIS A 76 -3.49 -2.34 4.57
C HIS A 76 -3.12 -1.52 5.78
N PHE A 77 -1.97 -0.85 5.71
CA PHE A 77 -1.42 -0.12 6.84
C PHE A 77 -2.33 0.98 7.41
N CYS A 78 -3.21 1.61 6.61
CA CYS A 78 -4.16 2.57 7.21
C CYS A 78 -5.05 1.92 8.25
N TYR A 79 -5.48 0.68 8.01
CA TYR A 79 -6.34 -0.03 8.95
C TYR A 79 -5.57 -0.63 10.12
N VAL A 80 -4.23 -0.65 10.06
CA VAL A 80 -3.38 -0.83 11.25
C VAL A 80 -3.34 0.46 12.06
N ALA A 81 -3.10 1.61 11.41
CA ALA A 81 -2.97 2.89 12.09
C ALA A 81 -4.29 3.41 12.68
N SER A 82 -5.44 3.14 12.04
CA SER A 82 -6.76 3.58 12.50
C SER A 82 -7.12 3.13 13.93
N PRO A 83 -7.11 1.84 14.30
CA PRO A 83 -7.39 1.45 15.68
C PRO A 83 -6.33 1.99 16.64
N LEU A 84 -5.06 2.11 16.22
CA LEU A 84 -3.99 2.63 17.07
C LEU A 84 -4.16 4.12 17.39
N VAL A 85 -4.64 4.94 16.45
CA VAL A 85 -4.94 6.36 16.73
C VAL A 85 -6.15 6.50 17.67
N SER A 86 -7.17 5.67 17.51
CA SER A 86 -8.32 5.65 18.42
C SER A 86 -7.94 5.22 19.85
N ILE A 87 -7.01 4.26 19.97
CA ILE A 87 -6.42 3.88 21.24
C ILE A 87 -5.64 5.06 21.86
N ALA A 88 -4.94 5.84 21.04
CA ALA A 88 -4.24 7.05 21.48
C ALA A 88 -5.19 8.15 22.00
N TRP A 89 -6.28 8.41 21.28
CA TRP A 89 -7.34 9.31 21.73
C TRP A 89 -7.98 8.84 23.03
N SER A 90 -8.33 7.56 23.12
CA SER A 90 -8.94 6.97 24.31
C SER A 90 -8.02 7.02 25.53
N TYR A 91 -6.74 6.70 25.34
CA TYR A 91 -5.73 6.83 26.38
C TYR A 91 -5.61 8.26 26.88
N TYR A 92 -5.46 9.22 25.96
CA TYR A 92 -5.33 10.64 26.31
C TYR A 92 -6.55 11.13 27.07
N ALA A 93 -7.76 10.81 26.61
CA ALA A 93 -9.01 11.21 27.26
C ALA A 93 -9.09 10.74 28.73
N LEU A 94 -8.71 9.49 29.01
CA LEU A 94 -8.70 8.95 30.37
C LEU A 94 -7.56 9.53 31.20
N ALA A 95 -6.33 9.44 30.69
CA ALA A 95 -5.13 9.79 31.44
C ALA A 95 -5.10 11.29 31.75
N SER A 96 -5.49 12.16 30.80
CA SER A 96 -5.49 13.62 31.01
C SER A 96 -6.53 14.08 32.04
N ASN A 97 -7.54 13.25 32.32
CA ASN A 97 -8.55 13.45 33.35
C ASN A 97 -8.31 12.61 34.61
N ASN A 98 -7.09 12.09 34.80
CA ASN A 98 -6.68 11.26 35.94
C ASN A 98 -7.59 10.04 36.16
N GLN A 99 -8.17 9.49 35.09
CA GLN A 99 -8.97 8.28 35.15
C GLN A 99 -8.09 7.04 34.95
N PRO A 100 -8.36 5.92 35.66
CA PRO A 100 -7.68 4.65 35.40
C PRO A 100 -7.88 4.20 33.96
N VAL A 101 -6.78 3.86 33.30
CA VAL A 101 -6.77 3.28 31.94
C VAL A 101 -6.94 1.76 32.06
N PRO A 102 -7.96 1.15 31.42
CA PRO A 102 -8.14 -0.30 31.44
C PRO A 102 -6.99 -1.07 30.78
N GLU A 103 -6.69 -2.27 31.27
CA GLU A 103 -5.68 -3.15 30.67
C GLU A 103 -6.05 -3.50 29.23
N ALA A 104 -7.34 -3.73 28.99
CA ALA A 104 -7.96 -4.04 27.72
C ALA A 104 -7.61 -3.05 26.61
N LEU A 105 -7.36 -1.78 26.92
CA LEU A 105 -7.05 -0.75 25.92
C LEU A 105 -5.79 -1.10 25.11
N PHE A 106 -4.90 -1.89 25.70
CA PHE A 106 -3.63 -2.30 25.10
C PHE A 106 -3.61 -3.77 24.64
N HIS A 107 -4.75 -4.46 24.65
CA HIS A 107 -4.87 -5.86 24.21
C HIS A 107 -4.37 -5.99 22.77
N HIS A 108 -3.37 -6.86 22.56
CA HIS A 108 -2.68 -7.11 21.28
C HIS A 108 -2.11 -5.89 20.52
N VAL A 109 -2.00 -4.71 21.16
CA VAL A 109 -1.40 -3.52 20.53
C VAL A 109 0.07 -3.75 20.18
N GLN A 110 0.83 -4.36 21.10
CA GLN A 110 2.24 -4.66 20.86
C GLN A 110 2.42 -5.69 19.74
N ASP A 111 1.61 -6.74 19.73
CA ASP A 111 1.69 -7.81 18.73
C ASP A 111 1.40 -7.27 17.32
N LEU A 112 0.32 -6.51 17.16
CA LEU A 112 0.00 -5.83 15.91
C LEU A 112 1.12 -4.88 15.47
N TRP A 113 1.66 -4.09 16.41
CA TRP A 113 2.73 -3.15 16.10
C TRP A 113 4.00 -3.85 15.65
N GLN A 114 4.46 -4.91 16.33
CA GLN A 114 5.65 -5.65 15.90
C GLN A 114 5.47 -6.26 14.51
N GLN A 115 4.27 -6.78 14.22
CA GLN A 115 3.94 -7.30 12.90
C GLN A 115 4.00 -6.19 11.83
N ALA A 116 3.35 -5.04 12.06
CA ALA A 116 3.26 -3.97 11.08
C ALA A 116 4.53 -3.12 10.93
N LYS A 117 5.34 -2.96 11.99
CA LYS A 117 6.54 -2.11 12.02
C LYS A 117 7.53 -2.47 10.92
N SER A 118 7.67 -3.76 10.61
CA SER A 118 8.54 -4.29 9.53
C SER A 118 8.15 -3.84 8.11
N THR A 119 6.95 -3.26 7.94
CA THR A 119 6.50 -2.68 6.66
C THR A 119 6.91 -1.22 6.48
N PHE A 120 7.58 -0.62 7.47
CA PHE A 120 8.18 0.71 7.34
C PHE A 120 9.31 0.65 6.29
N LEU A 121 9.26 1.57 5.32
CA LEU A 121 10.22 1.68 4.24
C LEU A 121 11.35 2.61 4.69
N ASP A 122 11.28 3.89 4.32
CA ASP A 122 12.24 4.94 4.71
C ASP A 122 11.53 6.07 5.44
N TYR A 123 10.47 6.62 4.84
CA TYR A 123 9.64 7.67 5.43
C TYR A 123 8.19 7.24 5.55
N ARG A 124 7.75 6.15 4.92
CA ARG A 124 6.34 5.69 4.92
C ARG A 124 6.24 4.18 5.12
N PHE A 125 5.01 3.69 5.30
CA PHE A 125 4.73 2.26 5.40
C PHE A 125 4.21 1.67 4.09
N ALA A 126 4.53 0.41 3.83
CA ALA A 126 3.99 -0.38 2.74
C ALA A 126 2.53 -0.85 3.01
N TYR A 127 1.55 -0.26 2.33
CA TYR A 127 0.26 -0.88 1.97
C TYR A 127 0.38 -2.09 1.00
N ILE A 128 0.80 -3.24 1.53
CA ILE A 128 0.99 -4.49 0.78
C ILE A 128 -0.25 -4.90 -0.05
N GLY A 129 -1.47 -4.65 0.45
CA GLY A 129 -2.74 -4.94 -0.21
C GLY A 129 -3.29 -3.86 -1.15
N GLY A 130 -2.50 -2.85 -1.53
CA GLY A 130 -2.96 -1.71 -2.36
C GLY A 130 -3.49 -0.55 -1.50
N LYS A 131 -4.18 0.44 -2.09
CA LYS A 131 -4.68 1.63 -1.38
C LYS A 131 -6.02 2.09 -1.98
N ASP A 132 -7.02 2.35 -1.13
CA ASP A 132 -8.37 2.81 -1.51
C ASP A 132 -8.68 4.27 -1.11
N TRP A 133 -7.92 4.84 -0.17
CA TRP A 133 -7.97 6.26 0.18
C TRP A 133 -7.09 7.11 -0.72
N ALA A 134 -7.19 8.44 -0.59
CA ALA A 134 -6.19 9.35 -1.16
C ALA A 134 -4.79 8.85 -0.76
N ARG A 135 -3.96 8.63 -1.78
CA ARG A 135 -2.63 8.03 -1.62
C ARG A 135 -1.83 8.84 -0.60
N TYR A 136 -1.09 8.16 0.28
CA TYR A 136 -0.22 8.74 1.31
C TYR A 136 -0.83 9.81 2.25
N THR A 137 -2.17 9.95 2.35
CA THR A 137 -2.81 10.73 3.43
C THR A 137 -3.09 9.81 4.63
N TYR A 138 -4.28 9.21 4.64
CA TYR A 138 -4.83 8.36 5.68
C TYR A 138 -3.85 7.28 6.08
N GLY A 139 -3.79 6.98 7.38
CA GLY A 139 -2.85 6.04 7.96
C GLY A 139 -1.48 6.64 8.28
N LEU A 140 -0.91 7.48 7.41
CA LEU A 140 0.46 7.98 7.60
C LEU A 140 0.57 9.14 8.60
N TYR A 141 -0.52 9.87 8.84
CA TYR A 141 -0.63 10.82 9.94
C TYR A 141 -1.32 10.20 11.18
N PHE A 142 -2.28 9.28 10.98
CA PHE A 142 -2.92 8.49 12.07
C PHE A 142 -1.91 7.77 12.97
N ILE A 143 -0.82 7.26 12.41
CA ILE A 143 0.18 6.54 13.20
C ILE A 143 0.92 7.45 14.19
N VAL A 144 0.96 8.77 13.98
CA VAL A 144 1.84 9.68 14.73
C VAL A 144 1.51 9.70 16.24
N PRO A 145 0.26 9.91 16.70
CA PRO A 145 -0.07 9.80 18.13
C PRO A 145 0.24 8.43 18.73
N ALA A 146 -0.05 7.36 17.98
CA ALA A 146 0.20 6.01 18.42
C ALA A 146 1.69 5.74 18.65
N LEU A 147 2.59 6.29 17.83
CA LEU A 147 4.04 6.15 18.02
C LEU A 147 4.50 6.76 19.35
N VAL A 148 3.90 7.87 19.78
CA VAL A 148 4.20 8.47 21.10
C VAL A 148 3.78 7.53 22.23
N LEU A 149 2.60 6.90 22.11
CA LEU A 149 2.17 5.89 23.06
C LEU A 149 3.08 4.67 23.08
N LEU A 150 3.50 4.17 21.91
CA LEU A 150 4.35 2.99 21.81
C LEU A 150 5.72 3.21 22.47
N GLN A 151 6.28 4.42 22.33
CA GLN A 151 7.50 4.82 23.04
C GLN A 151 7.34 4.73 24.57
N HIS A 152 6.21 5.21 25.09
CA HIS A 152 5.96 5.22 26.53
C HIS A 152 5.57 3.83 27.06
N ARG A 153 4.61 3.18 26.42
CA ARG A 153 3.96 1.94 26.91
C ARG A 153 4.86 0.71 26.81
N TYR A 154 5.70 0.65 25.78
CA TYR A 154 6.54 -0.51 25.45
C TYR A 154 8.03 -0.17 25.38
N ASP A 155 8.41 1.04 25.78
CA ASP A 155 9.80 1.51 25.76
C ASP A 155 10.44 1.37 24.36
N ASP A 156 9.68 1.57 23.28
CA ASP A 156 10.11 1.33 21.89
C ASP A 156 10.90 2.53 21.30
N PRO A 157 12.25 2.44 21.16
CA PRO A 157 13.05 3.51 20.54
C PRO A 157 12.88 3.60 19.03
N ASP A 158 12.43 2.52 18.37
CA ASP A 158 12.21 2.52 16.91
C ASP A 158 10.96 3.33 16.58
N ALA A 159 9.93 3.26 17.43
CA ALA A 159 8.75 4.10 17.32
C ALA A 159 9.10 5.59 17.37
N ARG A 160 10.10 6.00 18.17
CA ARG A 160 10.60 7.38 18.20
C ARG A 160 11.24 7.78 16.87
N THR A 161 12.07 6.92 16.28
CA THR A 161 12.71 7.22 14.98
C THR A 161 11.67 7.35 13.88
N ILE A 162 10.72 6.41 13.81
CA ILE A 162 9.62 6.45 12.82
C ILE A 162 8.79 7.72 12.99
N GLU A 163 8.49 8.12 14.23
CA GLU A 163 7.75 9.35 14.52
C GLU A 163 8.49 10.58 13.97
N GLN A 164 9.80 10.71 14.25
CA GLN A 164 10.61 11.84 13.78
C GLN A 164 10.62 11.94 12.25
N LEU A 165 10.73 10.81 11.55
CA LEU A 165 10.70 10.76 10.09
C LEU A 165 9.33 11.16 9.53
N ARG A 166 8.24 10.67 10.16
CA ARG A 166 6.86 11.01 9.76
C ARG A 166 6.54 12.47 9.99
N VAL A 167 6.85 13.01 11.17
CA VAL A 167 6.64 14.43 11.50
C VAL A 167 7.49 15.32 10.60
N GLY A 168 8.74 14.95 10.33
CA GLY A 168 9.61 15.67 9.40
C GLY A 168 9.04 15.73 7.98
N THR A 169 8.48 14.61 7.50
CA THR A 169 7.80 14.55 6.19
C THR A 169 6.61 15.50 6.14
N LEU A 170 5.72 15.44 7.14
CA LEU A 170 4.53 16.31 7.23
C LEU A 170 4.92 17.79 7.35
N ALA A 171 5.99 18.11 8.09
CA ALA A 171 6.50 19.47 8.21
C ALA A 171 7.01 20.02 6.86
N ALA A 172 7.75 19.21 6.10
CA ALA A 172 8.24 19.58 4.77
C ALA A 172 7.08 19.81 3.79
N GLU A 173 6.06 18.94 3.80
CA GLU A 173 4.86 19.11 2.99
C GLU A 173 4.11 20.39 3.37
N HIS A 174 3.87 20.64 4.66
CA HIS A 174 3.21 21.85 5.15
C HIS A 174 3.97 23.13 4.77
N GLN A 175 5.30 23.16 4.96
CA GLN A 175 6.14 24.31 4.59
C GLN A 175 6.09 24.62 3.09
N ALA A 176 5.85 23.62 2.25
CA ALA A 176 5.74 23.82 0.82
C ALA A 176 4.44 24.53 0.42
N ASN A 177 3.41 24.57 1.28
CA ASN A 177 2.12 25.20 0.99
C ASN A 177 1.98 26.56 1.69
N GLN A 178 1.69 27.62 0.92
CA GLN A 178 1.55 28.98 1.47
C GLN A 178 0.23 29.20 2.24
N ASP A 179 -0.77 28.34 2.02
CA ASP A 179 -2.10 28.43 2.64
C ASP A 179 -2.21 27.65 3.96
N GLY A 180 -1.11 27.05 4.44
CA GLY A 180 -1.09 26.22 5.63
C GLY A 180 -1.71 24.84 5.44
N SER A 181 -2.01 24.40 4.22
CA SER A 181 -2.38 22.99 4.01
C SER A 181 -1.18 22.06 4.18
N PHE A 182 -1.40 20.84 4.64
CA PHE A 182 -0.38 19.79 4.57
C PHE A 182 -0.26 19.26 3.15
N PHE A 183 -1.38 19.01 2.47
CA PHE A 183 -1.36 18.17 1.27
C PHE A 183 -1.56 18.94 -0.04
N GLY A 184 -1.65 20.28 -0.01
CA GLY A 184 -2.03 21.12 -1.14
C GLY A 184 -1.21 20.91 -2.43
N LYS A 185 0.12 20.89 -2.34
CA LYS A 185 1.04 20.62 -3.49
C LYS A 185 1.14 19.15 -3.89
N ARG A 186 0.78 18.25 -2.97
CA ARG A 186 0.88 16.81 -3.20
C ARG A 186 -0.33 16.27 -3.94
N VAL A 187 -1.53 16.70 -3.55
CA VAL A 187 -2.79 16.22 -4.13
C VAL A 187 -3.49 17.35 -4.88
N THR A 188 -4.00 17.06 -6.07
CA THR A 188 -4.81 18.04 -6.79
C THR A 188 -6.12 18.30 -6.03
N ARG A 189 -6.56 19.55 -5.98
CA ARG A 189 -7.67 20.04 -5.12
C ARG A 189 -8.96 19.20 -5.19
N ASP A 190 -9.31 18.56 -6.31
CA ASP A 190 -10.58 17.84 -6.40
C ASP A 190 -10.56 16.47 -5.70
N GLN A 191 -9.40 15.90 -5.39
CA GLN A 191 -9.30 14.64 -4.62
C GLN A 191 -9.72 14.80 -3.15
N MET A 192 -9.57 16.01 -2.62
CA MET A 192 -10.07 16.36 -1.29
C MET A 192 -11.42 17.09 -1.37
N PHE A 193 -12.02 17.24 -2.56
CA PHE A 193 -13.29 17.96 -2.70
C PHE A 193 -14.39 17.35 -1.84
N GLY A 194 -15.01 18.17 -1.01
CA GLY A 194 -16.01 17.74 -0.02
C GLY A 194 -15.44 16.98 1.18
N GLN A 195 -14.11 16.76 1.25
CA GLN A 195 -13.42 16.00 2.29
C GLN A 195 -12.16 16.73 2.82
N ASN A 196 -11.96 18.02 2.54
CA ASN A 196 -10.80 18.78 3.04
C ASN A 196 -10.64 18.65 4.55
N ALA A 197 -11.72 18.83 5.32
CA ALA A 197 -11.67 18.68 6.78
C ALA A 197 -11.21 17.28 7.21
N LYS A 198 -11.62 16.25 6.45
CA LYS A 198 -11.26 14.86 6.71
C LYS A 198 -9.76 14.59 6.55
N TYR A 199 -9.04 15.36 5.72
CA TYR A 199 -7.60 15.18 5.53
C TYR A 199 -6.78 16.22 6.29
N GLU A 200 -7.10 17.50 6.13
CA GLU A 200 -6.34 18.62 6.70
C GLU A 200 -6.60 18.76 8.19
N THR A 201 -7.86 18.94 8.60
CA THR A 201 -8.22 19.15 10.02
C THR A 201 -7.89 17.93 10.88
N ASP A 202 -8.09 16.74 10.33
CA ASP A 202 -7.76 15.47 10.98
C ASP A 202 -6.25 15.34 11.22
N CYS A 203 -5.43 15.68 10.21
CA CYS A 203 -3.97 15.72 10.35
C CYS A 203 -3.52 16.74 11.41
N TYR A 204 -4.16 17.92 11.47
CA TYR A 204 -3.92 18.90 12.53
C TYR A 204 -4.26 18.36 13.91
N ALA A 205 -5.41 17.68 14.06
CA ALA A 205 -5.85 17.10 15.32
C ALA A 205 -4.88 16.04 15.82
N ASP A 206 -4.40 15.16 14.94
CA ASP A 206 -3.43 14.11 15.30
C ASP A 206 -2.07 14.68 15.70
N LEU A 207 -1.56 15.69 15.00
CA LEU A 207 -0.33 16.37 15.42
C LEU A 207 -0.52 17.07 16.78
N GLY A 208 -1.70 17.66 17.01
CA GLY A 208 -2.09 18.22 18.30
C GLY A 208 -2.11 17.17 19.41
N LEU A 209 -2.71 16.01 19.15
CA LEU A 209 -2.73 14.89 20.09
C LEU A 209 -1.31 14.39 20.39
N ALA A 210 -0.47 14.19 19.38
CA ALA A 210 0.91 13.76 19.56
C ALA A 210 1.69 14.74 20.45
N TYR A 211 1.54 16.05 20.23
CA TYR A 211 2.13 17.08 21.10
C TYR A 211 1.63 16.98 22.55
N LEU A 212 0.32 16.82 22.75
CA LEU A 212 -0.28 16.69 24.08
C LEU A 212 0.20 15.42 24.81
N LEU A 213 0.33 14.31 24.08
CA LEU A 213 0.89 13.06 24.60
C LEU A 213 2.36 13.22 25.01
N HIS A 214 3.19 13.86 24.18
CA HIS A 214 4.60 14.15 24.56
C HIS A 214 4.68 14.96 25.85
N LYS A 215 3.83 16.00 25.97
CA LYS A 215 3.79 16.85 27.16
C LYS A 215 3.33 16.07 28.39
N GLN A 216 2.30 15.24 28.25
CA GLN A 216 1.72 14.49 29.36
C GLN A 216 2.63 13.36 29.84
N LEU A 217 3.23 12.62 28.90
CA LEU A 217 4.04 11.43 29.19
C LEU A 217 5.51 11.76 29.45
N ASN A 218 5.93 13.00 29.16
CA ASN A 218 7.30 13.46 29.24
C ASN A 218 8.27 12.49 28.54
N THR A 219 7.90 12.05 27.33
CA THR A 219 8.63 11.07 26.55
C THR A 219 9.98 11.63 26.09
N CYS A 220 11.05 11.19 26.76
CA CYS A 220 12.43 11.52 26.43
C CYS A 220 13.16 10.35 25.73
N LYS A 221 12.41 9.44 25.10
CA LYS A 221 12.98 8.23 24.50
C LYS A 221 14.00 8.62 23.42
N GLN A 222 15.21 8.07 23.54
CA GLN A 222 16.24 8.27 22.53
C GLN A 222 15.87 7.49 21.27
N ALA A 223 15.94 8.16 20.11
CA ALA A 223 15.67 7.54 18.82
C ALA A 223 16.74 6.50 18.47
N THR A 224 16.32 5.33 17.96
CA THR A 224 17.23 4.38 17.33
C THR A 224 17.87 5.02 16.09
N PRO A 225 19.22 5.01 15.95
CA PRO A 225 19.87 5.48 14.72
C PRO A 225 19.40 4.70 13.48
N LEU A 226 19.30 5.36 12.32
CA LEU A 226 18.83 4.70 11.09
C LEU A 226 19.64 3.45 10.72
N SER A 227 20.96 3.49 10.95
CA SER A 227 21.86 2.35 10.74
C SER A 227 21.54 1.13 11.61
N GLU A 228 20.89 1.32 12.76
CA GLU A 228 20.42 0.24 13.63
C GLU A 228 18.95 -0.11 13.38
N LEU A 229 18.11 0.88 13.06
CA LEU A 229 16.70 0.68 12.77
C LEU A 229 16.53 -0.26 11.56
N VAL A 230 17.24 0.00 10.46
CA VAL A 230 17.08 -0.75 9.21
C VAL A 230 17.29 -2.27 9.42
N PRO A 231 18.39 -2.74 10.05
CA PRO A 231 18.55 -4.14 10.42
C PRO A 231 17.44 -4.69 11.33
N ARG A 232 16.94 -3.91 12.30
CA ARG A 232 15.86 -4.35 13.22
C ARG A 232 14.51 -4.54 12.50
N LEU A 233 14.28 -3.82 11.41
CA LEU A 233 13.08 -3.95 10.59
C LEU A 233 13.18 -5.11 9.59
N CYS A 234 14.37 -5.68 9.39
CA CYS A 234 14.56 -6.78 8.45
C CYS A 234 13.82 -8.04 8.92
N GLY A 235 13.28 -8.78 7.95
CA GLY A 235 12.50 -9.96 8.25
C GLY A 235 11.63 -10.38 7.09
N ARG A 236 10.90 -11.47 7.30
CA ARG A 236 9.97 -12.02 6.32
C ARG A 236 8.68 -12.43 7.02
N ASN A 237 7.55 -12.17 6.37
CA ASN A 237 6.25 -12.67 6.77
C ASN A 237 5.56 -13.39 5.60
N ILE A 238 4.94 -14.52 5.90
CA ILE A 238 4.07 -15.28 4.98
C ILE A 238 2.72 -15.50 5.65
N GLY A 239 1.80 -14.54 5.50
CA GLY A 239 0.45 -14.62 6.04
C GLY A 239 -0.47 -15.41 5.13
N GLN A 240 -0.65 -16.72 5.42
CA GLN A 240 -1.57 -17.57 4.64
C GLN A 240 -3.02 -17.12 4.77
N GLU A 241 -3.42 -16.69 5.97
CA GLU A 241 -4.79 -16.25 6.26
C GLU A 241 -5.10 -14.92 5.56
N SER A 242 -4.16 -13.97 5.61
CA SER A 242 -4.26 -12.69 4.91
C SER A 242 -4.01 -12.76 3.40
N GLY A 243 -3.39 -13.85 2.92
CA GLY A 243 -3.01 -13.98 1.52
C GLY A 243 -1.91 -13.00 1.11
N THR A 244 -1.06 -12.60 2.06
CA THR A 244 0.05 -11.66 1.84
C THR A 244 1.39 -12.27 2.18
N CYS A 245 2.45 -11.79 1.54
CA CYS A 245 3.82 -12.07 1.94
C CYS A 245 4.72 -10.88 1.64
N TYR A 246 5.75 -10.71 2.45
CA TYR A 246 6.77 -9.70 2.23
C TYR A 246 8.10 -10.09 2.85
N VAL A 247 9.16 -9.47 2.35
CA VAL A 247 10.50 -9.52 2.91
C VAL A 247 11.09 -8.11 2.90
N LYS A 248 11.78 -7.76 3.99
CA LYS A 248 12.59 -6.55 4.12
C LYS A 248 14.04 -6.95 4.42
N THR A 249 14.96 -6.41 3.65
CA THR A 249 16.41 -6.41 3.88
C THR A 249 16.88 -4.95 3.99
N PRO A 250 18.17 -4.69 4.28
CA PRO A 250 18.69 -3.32 4.25
C PRO A 250 18.56 -2.64 2.88
N ASP A 251 18.56 -3.42 1.81
CA ASP A 251 18.62 -2.92 0.44
C ASP A 251 17.29 -3.05 -0.33
N LEU A 252 16.32 -3.81 0.18
CA LEU A 252 15.11 -4.16 -0.55
C LEU A 252 13.90 -4.39 0.37
N PHE A 253 12.75 -3.84 -0.02
CA PHE A 253 11.44 -4.32 0.40
C PHE A 253 10.71 -4.92 -0.80
N ALA A 254 10.24 -6.16 -0.69
CA ALA A 254 9.43 -6.80 -1.72
C ALA A 254 8.22 -7.49 -1.09
N SER A 255 7.06 -7.38 -1.74
CA SER A 255 5.82 -7.98 -1.24
C SER A 255 4.92 -8.49 -2.35
N PHE A 256 3.97 -9.32 -1.96
CA PHE A 256 2.88 -9.78 -2.80
C PHE A 256 1.59 -9.88 -1.99
N SER A 257 0.47 -9.49 -2.59
CA SER A 257 -0.85 -9.73 -2.03
C SER A 257 -1.79 -10.35 -3.06
N TRP A 258 -2.43 -11.45 -2.67
CA TRP A 258 -3.53 -12.05 -3.44
C TRP A 258 -4.84 -11.28 -3.30
N ARG A 259 -5.00 -10.51 -2.23
CA ARG A 259 -6.21 -9.73 -1.95
C ARG A 259 -5.89 -8.24 -2.00
N THR A 260 -6.70 -7.46 -2.70
CA THR A 260 -6.47 -6.02 -2.80
C THR A 260 -7.75 -5.23 -2.54
N LEU A 261 -7.59 -3.99 -2.10
CA LEU A 261 -8.71 -3.13 -1.72
C LEU A 261 -9.55 -2.64 -2.91
N THR A 262 -8.95 -2.54 -4.10
CA THR A 262 -9.57 -1.83 -5.23
C THR A 262 -10.06 -2.74 -6.34
N GLN A 263 -9.37 -3.85 -6.62
CA GLN A 263 -9.72 -4.76 -7.71
C GLN A 263 -9.41 -6.22 -7.34
N PRO A 264 -10.05 -7.21 -8.00
CA PRO A 264 -9.82 -8.62 -7.67
C PRO A 264 -8.44 -9.15 -8.11
N GLN A 265 -7.65 -8.37 -8.84
CA GLN A 265 -6.33 -8.78 -9.29
C GLN A 265 -5.28 -8.59 -8.20
N PRO A 266 -4.29 -9.50 -8.10
CA PRO A 266 -3.20 -9.38 -7.15
C PRO A 266 -2.31 -8.16 -7.43
N ILE A 267 -1.44 -7.87 -6.47
CA ILE A 267 -0.45 -6.81 -6.53
C ILE A 267 0.89 -7.33 -6.01
N ALA A 268 1.99 -6.88 -6.62
CA ALA A 268 3.33 -7.04 -6.09
C ALA A 268 4.01 -5.68 -5.92
N LEU A 269 4.92 -5.62 -4.95
CA LEU A 269 5.84 -4.49 -4.72
C LEU A 269 7.27 -5.00 -4.76
N PHE A 270 8.15 -4.14 -5.27
CA PHE A 270 9.60 -4.31 -5.29
C PHE A 270 10.21 -2.91 -5.19
N ILE A 271 10.77 -2.59 -4.04
CA ILE A 271 11.15 -1.23 -3.64
C ILE A 271 12.58 -1.29 -3.11
N PRO A 272 13.57 -0.85 -3.91
CA PRO A 272 14.94 -0.69 -3.44
C PRO A 272 15.04 0.31 -2.29
N SER A 273 16.08 0.19 -1.47
CA SER A 273 16.34 1.09 -0.35
C SER A 273 16.51 2.54 -0.81
N GLY A 274 15.85 3.47 -0.12
CA GLY A 274 15.80 4.89 -0.49
C GLY A 274 15.01 5.16 -1.78
N MET A 275 14.09 4.27 -2.18
CA MET A 275 13.09 4.50 -3.23
C MET A 275 11.66 4.34 -2.70
N ASP A 276 11.39 4.65 -1.43
CA ASP A 276 10.02 4.56 -0.91
C ASP A 276 9.02 5.45 -1.67
N ASP A 277 9.52 6.47 -2.36
CA ASP A 277 8.82 7.39 -3.26
C ASP A 277 8.43 6.79 -4.61
N SER A 278 8.97 5.63 -4.98
CA SER A 278 8.60 4.92 -6.20
C SER A 278 7.50 3.89 -5.97
N ALA A 279 7.12 3.64 -4.72
CA ALA A 279 6.06 2.71 -4.37
C ALA A 279 4.75 3.10 -5.08
N GLU A 280 4.05 2.14 -5.69
CA GLU A 280 2.70 2.38 -6.21
C GLU A 280 1.82 1.13 -6.03
N TRP A 281 0.55 1.40 -5.76
CA TRP A 281 -0.37 0.53 -5.03
C TRP A 281 -1.57 0.13 -5.87
N ALA A 282 -1.56 0.53 -7.13
CA ALA A 282 -2.61 0.20 -8.08
C ALA A 282 -2.65 -1.32 -8.31
N ALA A 283 -3.87 -1.85 -8.50
CA ALA A 283 -4.04 -3.25 -8.86
C ALA A 283 -3.18 -3.63 -10.09
N ASN A 284 -2.73 -4.89 -10.13
CA ASN A 284 -1.78 -5.41 -11.13
C ASN A 284 -0.40 -4.71 -11.12
N ASN A 285 -0.02 -3.93 -10.11
CA ASN A 285 1.36 -3.40 -10.06
C ASN A 285 2.37 -4.56 -10.10
N LEU A 286 3.41 -4.41 -10.93
CA LEU A 286 4.45 -5.38 -11.27
C LEU A 286 3.98 -6.67 -11.96
N LEU A 287 2.68 -6.84 -12.22
CA LEU A 287 2.12 -8.08 -12.76
C LEU A 287 1.58 -7.87 -14.18
N GLY A 288 1.44 -8.98 -14.90
CA GLY A 288 0.74 -8.96 -16.18
C GLY A 288 -0.75 -8.71 -16.04
N ARG A 289 -1.35 -8.15 -17.09
CA ARG A 289 -2.78 -7.90 -17.21
C ARG A 289 -3.30 -8.17 -18.62
N VAL A 290 -4.36 -8.95 -18.70
CA VAL A 290 -5.14 -9.12 -19.93
C VAL A 290 -6.58 -8.74 -19.65
N ARG A 291 -7.16 -7.88 -20.50
CA ARG A 291 -8.58 -7.53 -20.43
C ARG A 291 -9.32 -8.24 -21.57
N VAL A 292 -10.31 -9.04 -21.23
CA VAL A 292 -11.17 -9.76 -22.18
C VAL A 292 -12.60 -9.26 -22.03
N LEU A 293 -13.30 -9.13 -23.15
CA LEU A 293 -14.71 -8.75 -23.17
C LEU A 293 -15.58 -9.79 -22.43
N GLY A 294 -16.46 -9.33 -21.55
CA GLY A 294 -17.47 -10.16 -20.88
C GLY A 294 -16.99 -10.92 -19.64
N VAL A 295 -15.76 -10.69 -19.17
CA VAL A 295 -15.28 -11.21 -17.88
C VAL A 295 -15.94 -10.44 -16.74
N GLN A 296 -16.46 -11.17 -15.76
CA GLN A 296 -17.19 -10.62 -14.62
C GLN A 296 -16.59 -10.98 -13.26
N GLY A 297 -15.72 -12.00 -13.21
CA GLY A 297 -15.08 -12.42 -11.97
C GLY A 297 -13.93 -13.38 -12.20
N CYS A 298 -13.30 -13.79 -11.12
CA CYS A 298 -12.22 -14.77 -11.14
C CYS A 298 -12.23 -15.67 -9.90
N VAL A 299 -11.61 -16.83 -10.04
CA VAL A 299 -11.30 -17.75 -8.94
C VAL A 299 -9.83 -18.13 -9.06
N SER A 300 -9.11 -18.21 -7.94
CA SER A 300 -7.68 -18.49 -7.94
C SER A 300 -7.34 -19.73 -7.12
N ILE A 301 -6.45 -20.57 -7.67
CA ILE A 301 -5.68 -21.54 -6.88
C ILE A 301 -4.32 -20.90 -6.62
N ARG A 302 -3.94 -20.78 -5.36
CA ARG A 302 -2.81 -19.96 -4.92
C ARG A 302 -1.90 -20.73 -3.96
N MET A 303 -0.62 -20.44 -4.05
CA MET A 303 0.44 -20.91 -3.16
C MET A 303 1.33 -19.72 -2.80
N MET A 304 1.70 -19.62 -1.54
CA MET A 304 2.80 -18.79 -1.07
C MET A 304 3.67 -19.65 -0.16
N LYS A 305 4.99 -19.61 -0.35
CA LYS A 305 5.93 -20.35 0.49
C LYS A 305 7.21 -19.55 0.71
N ALA A 306 7.82 -19.76 1.87
CA ALA A 306 9.18 -19.33 2.14
C ALA A 306 10.17 -20.06 1.22
N THR A 307 11.19 -19.35 0.73
CA THR A 307 12.30 -19.91 -0.08
C THR A 307 13.58 -19.14 0.23
N GLY A 308 14.60 -19.80 0.80
CA GLY A 308 15.81 -19.11 1.29
C GLY A 308 15.44 -18.03 2.33
N MET A 309 16.02 -16.84 2.20
CA MET A 309 15.61 -15.63 2.92
C MET A 309 14.36 -14.96 2.32
N GLY A 310 14.03 -15.27 1.07
CA GLY A 310 12.90 -14.70 0.32
C GLY A 310 11.63 -15.54 0.36
N PHE A 311 10.84 -15.43 -0.71
CA PHE A 311 9.59 -16.16 -0.85
C PHE A 311 9.25 -16.42 -2.32
N THR A 312 8.41 -17.43 -2.54
CA THR A 312 7.86 -17.77 -3.83
C THR A 312 6.33 -17.77 -3.76
N VAL A 313 5.72 -17.08 -4.71
CA VAL A 313 4.29 -17.10 -5.00
C VAL A 313 4.08 -17.81 -6.33
N LYS A 314 3.14 -18.75 -6.36
CA LYS A 314 2.68 -19.39 -7.59
C LYS A 314 1.16 -19.54 -7.55
N GLY A 315 0.50 -19.34 -8.67
CA GLY A 315 -0.93 -19.60 -8.74
C GLY A 315 -1.49 -19.52 -10.14
N THR A 316 -2.73 -20.00 -10.27
CA THR A 316 -3.52 -19.93 -11.49
C THR A 316 -4.81 -19.20 -11.19
N ILE A 317 -5.02 -18.06 -11.84
CA ILE A 317 -6.25 -17.28 -11.75
C ILE A 317 -7.12 -17.59 -12.96
N SER A 318 -8.28 -18.20 -12.72
CA SER A 318 -9.30 -18.51 -13.72
C SER A 318 -10.26 -17.33 -13.86
N TYR A 319 -10.19 -16.59 -14.96
CA TYR A 319 -11.10 -15.47 -15.26
C TYR A 319 -12.33 -15.98 -16.01
N ARG A 320 -13.52 -15.60 -15.53
CA ARG A 320 -14.79 -16.20 -15.96
C ARG A 320 -15.75 -15.15 -16.51
N THR A 321 -16.45 -15.57 -17.56
CA THR A 321 -17.72 -14.96 -17.98
C THR A 321 -18.86 -15.60 -17.19
N GLN A 322 -20.10 -15.16 -17.37
CA GLN A 322 -21.27 -15.80 -16.74
C GLN A 322 -21.38 -17.31 -17.01
N ARG A 323 -20.96 -17.77 -18.19
CA ARG A 323 -21.24 -19.14 -18.65
C ARG A 323 -20.03 -20.06 -18.61
N LYS A 324 -18.81 -19.51 -18.71
CA LYS A 324 -17.59 -20.30 -18.90
C LYS A 324 -16.33 -19.54 -18.49
N GLU A 325 -15.27 -20.30 -18.29
CA GLU A 325 -13.92 -19.77 -18.19
C GLU A 325 -13.49 -19.10 -19.51
N ALA A 326 -13.07 -17.85 -19.41
CA ALA A 326 -12.57 -17.07 -20.54
C ALA A 326 -11.09 -17.38 -20.79
N PHE A 327 -10.26 -17.18 -19.77
CA PHE A 327 -8.83 -17.40 -19.81
C PHE A 327 -8.28 -17.68 -18.41
N ALA A 328 -7.10 -18.29 -18.35
CA ALA A 328 -6.34 -18.50 -17.13
C ALA A 328 -5.08 -17.63 -17.14
N HIS A 329 -4.67 -17.14 -15.97
CA HIS A 329 -3.38 -16.48 -15.71
C HIS A 329 -2.55 -17.36 -14.79
N GLU A 330 -1.53 -18.01 -15.35
CA GLU A 330 -0.48 -18.69 -14.60
C GLU A 330 0.55 -17.63 -14.19
N LEU A 331 0.71 -17.44 -12.88
CA LEU A 331 1.52 -16.40 -12.28
C LEU A 331 2.59 -17.02 -11.39
N SER A 332 3.82 -16.52 -11.51
CA SER A 332 4.84 -16.73 -10.48
C SER A 332 5.56 -15.43 -10.13
N TYR A 333 5.88 -15.28 -8.85
CA TYR A 333 6.69 -14.19 -8.32
C TYR A 333 7.64 -14.77 -7.28
N GLU A 334 8.93 -14.71 -7.56
CA GLU A 334 9.99 -15.27 -6.73
C GLU A 334 10.94 -14.16 -6.31
N VAL A 335 11.09 -13.93 -5.01
CA VAL A 335 12.01 -12.94 -4.47
C VAL A 335 13.24 -13.65 -3.92
N VAL A 336 14.42 -13.20 -4.33
CA VAL A 336 15.74 -13.71 -3.91
C VAL A 336 16.52 -12.55 -3.28
N PRO A 337 16.28 -12.23 -1.99
CA PRO A 337 16.86 -11.07 -1.33
C PRO A 337 18.38 -11.10 -1.25
N GLU A 338 18.99 -12.29 -1.21
CA GLU A 338 20.44 -12.47 -1.19
C GLU A 338 21.13 -11.91 -2.46
N LYS A 339 20.36 -11.76 -3.54
CA LYS A 339 20.80 -11.13 -4.79
C LYS A 339 20.17 -9.76 -5.02
N ASN A 340 19.31 -9.29 -4.12
CA ASN A 340 18.45 -8.13 -4.34
C ASN A 340 17.59 -8.27 -5.62
N TRP A 341 17.10 -9.49 -5.90
CA TRP A 341 16.34 -9.81 -7.12
C TRP A 341 14.89 -10.20 -6.83
N ALA A 342 14.03 -10.00 -7.82
CA ALA A 342 12.80 -10.76 -7.95
C ALA A 342 12.55 -11.16 -9.40
N ILE A 343 11.91 -12.31 -9.63
CA ILE A 343 11.52 -12.78 -10.95
C ILE A 343 10.00 -12.81 -10.99
N VAL A 344 9.41 -12.16 -11.99
CA VAL A 344 7.98 -12.19 -12.27
C VAL A 344 7.72 -12.87 -13.60
N GLU A 345 6.84 -13.86 -13.60
CA GLU A 345 6.39 -14.55 -14.81
C GLU A 345 4.87 -14.53 -14.88
N SER A 346 4.33 -14.12 -16.02
CA SER A 346 2.90 -14.10 -16.29
C SER A 346 2.60 -14.77 -17.62
N LYS A 347 1.77 -15.81 -17.59
CA LYS A 347 1.31 -16.53 -18.79
C LYS A 347 -0.21 -16.59 -18.81
N PHE A 348 -0.80 -16.02 -19.86
CA PHE A 348 -2.24 -15.93 -20.07
C PHE A 348 -2.65 -16.87 -21.19
N ILE A 349 -3.61 -17.75 -20.93
CA ILE A 349 -4.05 -18.79 -21.86
C ILE A 349 -5.56 -18.71 -22.03
N ALA A 350 -6.05 -18.53 -23.25
CA ALA A 350 -7.47 -18.59 -23.54
C ALA A 350 -8.02 -20.00 -23.27
N ARG A 351 -9.12 -20.08 -22.52
CA ARG A 351 -9.83 -21.33 -22.21
C ARG A 351 -11.11 -21.47 -23.03
N SER A 352 -11.51 -20.40 -23.70
CA SER A 352 -12.55 -20.40 -24.71
C SER A 352 -12.28 -19.33 -25.77
N LYS A 353 -13.09 -19.28 -26.82
CA LYS A 353 -13.04 -18.16 -27.78
C LYS A 353 -13.32 -16.84 -27.05
N VAL A 354 -12.38 -15.92 -27.11
CA VAL A 354 -12.40 -14.63 -26.40
C VAL A 354 -12.07 -13.47 -27.32
N VAL A 355 -12.53 -12.28 -26.95
CA VAL A 355 -12.12 -11.01 -27.57
C VAL A 355 -11.21 -10.29 -26.58
N VAL A 356 -9.93 -10.26 -26.90
CA VAL A 356 -8.90 -9.58 -26.12
C VAL A 356 -8.94 -8.10 -26.45
N LEU A 357 -9.12 -7.27 -25.43
CA LEU A 357 -9.19 -5.82 -25.53
C LEU A 357 -7.90 -5.12 -25.12
N ARG A 358 -7.05 -5.78 -24.32
CA ARG A 358 -5.80 -5.22 -23.79
C ARG A 358 -4.86 -6.31 -23.32
N GLN A 359 -3.57 -6.07 -23.46
CA GLN A 359 -2.49 -6.91 -22.99
C GLN A 359 -1.36 -6.02 -22.46
N GLU A 360 -0.91 -6.29 -21.24
CA GLU A 360 0.21 -5.63 -20.56
C GLU A 360 1.01 -6.74 -19.89
N GLY A 361 2.27 -6.97 -20.29
CA GLY A 361 3.06 -8.08 -19.76
C GLY A 361 3.69 -7.75 -18.42
N LEU A 362 4.40 -6.62 -18.40
CA LEU A 362 4.75 -5.87 -17.20
C LEU A 362 3.81 -4.68 -17.08
N ARG A 363 3.32 -4.41 -15.87
CA ARG A 363 2.66 -3.16 -15.51
C ARG A 363 3.28 -2.62 -14.24
N LEU A 364 4.39 -1.90 -14.36
CA LEU A 364 5.06 -1.27 -13.23
C LEU A 364 4.67 0.20 -13.18
N ALA A 365 3.84 0.56 -12.20
CA ALA A 365 3.49 1.94 -11.95
C ALA A 365 4.59 2.60 -11.11
N ILE A 366 5.10 3.73 -11.56
CA ILE A 366 6.23 4.43 -10.95
C ILE A 366 5.78 5.85 -10.66
N ALA A 367 5.68 6.20 -9.37
CA ALA A 367 5.30 7.53 -8.96
C ALA A 367 6.40 8.57 -9.28
N ASN A 368 5.96 9.74 -9.75
CA ASN A 368 6.75 10.89 -10.14
C ASN A 368 6.02 12.14 -9.62
N ASP A 369 6.36 12.56 -8.41
CA ASP A 369 5.54 13.43 -7.57
C ASP A 369 6.39 14.29 -6.63
N PHE A 370 5.74 14.97 -5.67
CA PHE A 370 6.40 15.85 -4.71
C PHE A 370 7.61 15.20 -4.01
N PHE A 371 7.55 13.91 -3.69
CA PHE A 371 8.60 13.22 -2.92
C PHE A 371 9.90 13.01 -3.70
N ASN A 372 9.86 13.02 -5.04
CA ASN A 372 11.04 12.95 -5.90
C ASN A 372 11.35 14.27 -6.62
N GLY A 373 10.76 15.39 -6.17
CA GLY A 373 10.92 16.68 -6.85
C GLY A 373 10.33 16.68 -8.26
N TYR A 374 9.36 15.80 -8.52
CA TYR A 374 8.68 15.64 -9.79
C TYR A 374 9.62 15.24 -10.95
N GLN A 375 10.69 14.49 -10.65
CA GLN A 375 11.61 14.00 -11.68
C GLN A 375 12.04 12.56 -11.41
N ARG A 376 12.18 11.80 -12.51
CA ARG A 376 12.75 10.44 -12.51
C ARG A 376 13.75 10.30 -13.65
N GLN A 377 14.86 9.62 -13.41
CA GLN A 377 15.86 9.29 -14.41
C GLN A 377 15.69 7.84 -14.87
N TYR A 378 15.68 7.64 -16.18
CA TYR A 378 15.62 6.33 -16.81
C TYR A 378 16.88 6.11 -17.63
N ARG A 379 17.46 4.92 -17.57
CA ARG A 379 18.55 4.45 -18.43
C ARG A 379 18.21 3.11 -19.07
N TRP A 380 18.73 2.88 -20.25
CA TRP A 380 18.62 1.65 -21.02
C TRP A 380 19.83 1.53 -21.96
N GLU A 381 19.90 0.48 -22.80
CA GLU A 381 21.10 0.09 -23.57
C GLU A 381 21.75 1.26 -24.31
N ASP A 382 20.94 2.00 -25.07
CA ASP A 382 21.42 3.01 -26.00
C ASP A 382 21.00 4.43 -25.60
N GLY A 383 20.55 4.64 -24.35
CA GLY A 383 20.06 5.96 -23.97
C GLY A 383 19.66 6.16 -22.52
N SER A 384 19.33 7.42 -22.24
CA SER A 384 18.79 7.85 -20.96
C SER A 384 17.79 8.98 -21.16
N ALA A 385 16.83 9.10 -20.26
CA ALA A 385 15.88 10.21 -20.25
C ALA A 385 15.55 10.62 -18.82
N THR A 386 15.45 11.93 -18.59
CA THR A 386 14.83 12.48 -17.39
C THR A 386 13.37 12.78 -17.70
N ILE A 387 12.47 12.12 -16.98
CA ILE A 387 11.04 12.32 -17.10
C ILE A 387 10.62 13.27 -15.99
N ALA A 388 10.39 14.52 -16.37
CA ALA A 388 9.87 15.53 -15.48
C ALA A 388 8.33 15.52 -15.50
N PHE A 389 7.75 15.78 -14.34
CA PHE A 389 6.35 16.07 -14.17
C PHE A 389 6.19 17.55 -13.80
N ASP A 390 5.39 18.27 -14.58
CA ASP A 390 5.03 19.66 -14.30
C ASP A 390 3.63 19.69 -13.68
N PRO A 391 3.50 19.98 -12.36
CA PRO A 391 2.20 20.10 -11.69
C PRO A 391 1.35 21.26 -12.20
N ASP A 392 1.97 22.29 -12.77
CA ASP A 392 1.30 23.50 -13.25
C ASP A 392 0.90 23.42 -14.73
N GLN A 393 1.44 22.43 -15.47
CA GLN A 393 1.06 22.20 -16.86
C GLN A 393 -0.43 21.84 -16.94
N ALA A 394 -1.22 22.68 -17.60
CA ALA A 394 -2.64 22.41 -17.84
C ALA A 394 -2.83 21.03 -18.50
N ALA A 395 -3.74 20.21 -17.95
CA ALA A 395 -4.06 18.92 -18.56
C ALA A 395 -4.41 19.11 -20.04
N ASN A 396 -3.83 18.26 -20.89
CA ASN A 396 -4.30 18.06 -22.27
C ASN A 396 -5.73 17.49 -22.22
N ARG A 397 -6.70 18.37 -21.98
CA ARG A 397 -8.12 18.04 -22.13
C ARG A 397 -8.48 18.24 -23.59
N PRO A 398 -9.07 17.24 -24.26
CA PRO A 398 -10.06 17.55 -25.26
C PRO A 398 -11.13 18.41 -24.57
N ARG A 399 -11.37 19.64 -25.06
CA ARG A 399 -12.54 20.44 -24.64
C ARG A 399 -13.78 19.56 -24.83
N SER A 400 -14.30 18.99 -23.76
CA SER A 400 -15.50 18.14 -23.81
C SER A 400 -16.54 18.68 -22.86
N GLY A 401 -17.74 18.87 -23.38
CA GLY A 401 -18.87 19.39 -22.64
C GLY A 401 -19.43 18.38 -21.63
N ASN A 402 -20.51 18.77 -20.96
CA ASN A 402 -21.26 17.90 -20.04
C ASN A 402 -22.35 17.08 -20.78
N GLY A 403 -22.25 16.91 -22.10
CA GLY A 403 -23.25 16.21 -22.90
C GLY A 403 -23.18 14.69 -22.78
N LYS A 404 -24.28 14.00 -23.14
CA LYS A 404 -24.33 12.52 -23.24
C LYS A 404 -23.30 11.96 -24.23
N ILE A 405 -23.01 12.71 -25.30
CA ILE A 405 -22.00 12.35 -26.32
C ILE A 405 -20.59 12.37 -25.71
N ASP A 406 -20.28 13.37 -24.87
CA ASP A 406 -18.99 13.47 -24.16
C ASP A 406 -18.83 12.36 -23.10
N GLN A 407 -19.92 11.93 -22.45
CA GLN A 407 -19.89 10.76 -21.56
C GLN A 407 -19.61 9.46 -22.32
N ILE A 408 -20.19 9.30 -23.52
CA ILE A 408 -19.94 8.16 -24.39
C ILE A 408 -18.50 8.19 -24.90
N GLN A 409 -18.01 9.34 -25.39
CA GLN A 409 -16.61 9.53 -25.78
C GLN A 409 -15.66 9.22 -24.62
N ARG A 410 -15.93 9.71 -23.40
CA ARG A 410 -15.12 9.35 -22.21
C ARG A 410 -15.12 7.86 -21.92
N LYS A 411 -16.27 7.19 -22.05
CA LYS A 411 -16.36 5.73 -21.88
C LYS A 411 -15.58 4.99 -22.96
N VAL A 412 -15.66 5.42 -24.22
CA VAL A 412 -14.97 4.82 -25.36
C VAL A 412 -13.47 5.10 -25.29
N SER A 413 -13.03 6.32 -24.98
CA SER A 413 -11.61 6.65 -24.76
C SER A 413 -11.03 5.93 -23.54
N LYS A 414 -11.77 5.74 -22.43
CA LYS A 414 -11.34 4.84 -21.34
C LYS A 414 -11.31 3.37 -21.75
N LEU A 415 -12.18 2.97 -22.69
CA LEU A 415 -12.21 1.61 -23.21
C LEU A 415 -11.05 1.37 -24.18
N LEU A 416 -10.63 2.37 -24.96
CA LEU A 416 -9.68 2.21 -26.07
C LEU A 416 -8.33 2.91 -25.86
N ASP A 417 -8.18 3.72 -24.80
CA ASP A 417 -6.95 4.41 -24.36
C ASP A 417 -6.23 5.22 -25.47
N PHE A 418 -7.00 5.87 -26.35
CA PHE A 418 -6.49 6.53 -27.57
C PHE A 418 -5.51 7.70 -27.38
N ASP A 419 -5.26 8.19 -26.16
CA ASP A 419 -4.53 9.46 -25.92
C ASP A 419 -3.36 9.37 -24.92
N ALA A 420 -2.83 8.17 -24.64
CA ALA A 420 -1.70 8.05 -23.74
C ALA A 420 -0.37 8.36 -24.45
N ASN A 421 0.24 9.50 -24.15
CA ASN A 421 1.62 9.79 -24.51
C ASN A 421 2.51 8.62 -24.06
N THR A 422 3.19 8.00 -25.02
CA THR A 422 4.03 6.84 -24.79
C THR A 422 5.43 7.15 -25.29
N GLN A 423 6.42 6.96 -24.42
CA GLN A 423 7.82 7.04 -24.78
C GLN A 423 8.39 5.62 -24.87
N THR A 424 8.96 5.28 -26.02
CA THR A 424 9.69 4.03 -26.19
C THR A 424 11.07 4.14 -25.54
N LEU A 425 11.42 3.12 -24.76
CA LEU A 425 12.72 2.96 -24.10
C LEU A 425 13.48 1.78 -24.74
N GLY A 426 14.38 1.16 -23.97
CA GLY A 426 15.16 -0.02 -24.35
C GLY A 426 14.35 -1.28 -24.60
N ARG A 427 15.05 -2.36 -25.00
CA ARG A 427 14.44 -3.66 -25.31
C ARG A 427 14.75 -4.72 -24.25
N SER A 428 16.00 -4.84 -23.88
CA SER A 428 16.48 -5.87 -22.96
C SER A 428 16.36 -5.40 -21.51
N TRP A 429 16.62 -4.13 -21.22
CA TRP A 429 16.53 -3.60 -19.87
C TRP A 429 16.18 -2.11 -19.77
N VAL A 430 15.71 -1.73 -18.58
CA VAL A 430 15.53 -0.35 -18.12
C VAL A 430 15.97 -0.25 -16.67
N ASN A 431 16.70 0.80 -16.30
CA ASN A 431 16.98 1.16 -14.91
C ASN A 431 16.35 2.51 -14.57
N ILE A 432 15.85 2.65 -13.34
CA ILE A 432 15.21 3.85 -12.81
C ILE A 432 16.02 4.36 -11.62
N ASP A 433 16.43 5.63 -11.67
CA ASP A 433 17.17 6.37 -10.65
C ASP A 433 18.44 5.68 -10.11
N GLU A 434 19.13 4.88 -10.94
CA GLU A 434 20.32 4.10 -10.53
C GLU A 434 20.04 3.11 -9.40
N LYS A 435 18.79 2.66 -9.26
CA LYS A 435 18.36 1.84 -8.13
C LYS A 435 17.40 0.71 -8.47
N LEU A 436 16.53 0.88 -9.47
CA LEU A 436 15.57 -0.16 -9.87
C LEU A 436 15.81 -0.60 -11.31
N GLY A 437 16.42 -1.77 -11.47
CA GLY A 437 16.60 -2.44 -12.76
C GLY A 437 15.43 -3.35 -13.10
N VAL A 438 15.06 -3.38 -14.38
CA VAL A 438 14.10 -4.32 -14.96
C VAL A 438 14.74 -4.93 -16.21
N VAL A 439 14.90 -6.25 -16.21
CA VAL A 439 15.51 -7.02 -17.31
C VAL A 439 14.47 -7.98 -17.89
N GLN A 440 14.38 -8.00 -19.21
CA GLN A 440 13.56 -8.95 -19.95
C GLN A 440 14.30 -10.29 -20.08
N LEU A 441 13.72 -11.37 -19.55
CA LEU A 441 14.34 -12.71 -19.55
C LEU A 441 13.90 -13.61 -20.72
N MET A 442 12.98 -13.13 -21.56
CA MET A 442 12.50 -13.86 -22.73
C MET A 442 12.79 -13.05 -23.97
N SER A 443 13.34 -13.69 -25.00
CA SER A 443 13.55 -13.05 -26.30
C SER A 443 12.21 -12.59 -26.89
N SER A 444 11.92 -11.30 -26.75
CA SER A 444 10.83 -10.65 -27.47
C SER A 444 11.39 -9.51 -28.28
N GLN A 445 10.76 -9.22 -29.41
CA GLN A 445 11.09 -8.04 -30.21
C GLN A 445 10.47 -6.75 -29.63
N SER A 446 9.80 -6.82 -28.48
CA SER A 446 9.06 -5.69 -27.91
C SER A 446 9.97 -4.83 -27.04
N SER A 447 9.83 -3.52 -27.17
CA SER A 447 10.49 -2.56 -26.29
C SER A 447 9.72 -2.34 -24.99
N PHE A 448 10.44 -1.90 -23.96
CA PHE A 448 9.85 -1.19 -22.83
C PHE A 448 9.27 0.13 -23.31
N ASN A 449 8.12 0.47 -22.74
CA ASN A 449 7.44 1.73 -23.03
C ASN A 449 7.00 2.37 -21.73
N LEU A 450 7.29 3.64 -21.57
CA LEU A 450 6.78 4.44 -20.47
C LEU A 450 5.52 5.15 -20.95
N ARG A 451 4.40 4.85 -20.30
CA ARG A 451 3.09 5.38 -20.67
C ARG A 451 2.58 6.33 -19.60
N GLN A 452 2.22 7.53 -20.01
CA GLN A 452 1.54 8.49 -19.15
C GLN A 452 0.07 8.05 -18.99
N GLU A 453 -0.36 7.81 -17.76
CA GLU A 453 -1.77 7.43 -17.52
C GLU A 453 -2.70 8.61 -17.75
N LEU A 454 -3.89 8.31 -18.31
CA LEU A 454 -4.94 9.29 -18.48
C LEU A 454 -5.35 9.86 -17.11
N GLY A 455 -5.45 11.19 -17.03
CA GLY A 455 -5.75 11.89 -15.78
C GLY A 455 -4.56 12.60 -15.14
N ARG A 456 -3.36 12.50 -15.74
CA ARG A 456 -2.22 13.39 -15.43
C ARG A 456 -2.67 14.86 -15.53
N ASN A 457 -2.25 15.69 -14.57
CA ASN A 457 -2.65 17.10 -14.42
C ASN A 457 -4.15 17.39 -14.34
N THR A 458 -4.97 16.38 -14.07
CA THR A 458 -6.38 16.63 -13.82
C THR A 458 -6.61 16.94 -12.34
N PRO A 459 -7.58 17.81 -12.02
CA PRO A 459 -7.97 18.07 -10.63
C PRO A 459 -8.30 16.82 -9.81
N ASN A 460 -8.61 15.69 -10.46
CA ASN A 460 -8.91 14.39 -9.86
C ASN A 460 -7.69 13.44 -9.79
N GLY A 461 -6.46 13.88 -10.03
CA GLY A 461 -5.26 13.03 -10.00
C GLY A 461 -4.54 13.11 -8.66
N CYS A 462 -4.56 12.05 -7.85
CA CYS A 462 -4.01 12.13 -6.49
C CYS A 462 -2.48 12.07 -6.39
N LEU A 463 -1.81 11.38 -7.32
CA LEU A 463 -0.36 11.43 -7.57
C LEU A 463 -0.09 11.00 -9.02
N HIS A 464 0.95 11.56 -9.60
CA HIS A 464 1.35 11.26 -10.96
C HIS A 464 2.24 10.04 -10.93
N PHE A 465 1.86 9.05 -11.72
CA PHE A 465 2.69 7.90 -11.96
C PHE A 465 2.63 7.62 -13.45
N ASP A 466 3.77 7.21 -13.97
CA ASP A 466 3.84 6.64 -15.30
C ASP A 466 3.84 5.12 -15.17
N VAL A 467 3.43 4.42 -16.22
CA VAL A 467 3.41 2.96 -16.24
C VAL A 467 4.47 2.47 -17.21
N LEU A 468 5.51 1.83 -16.68
CA LEU A 468 6.47 1.06 -17.44
C LEU A 468 5.81 -0.27 -17.84
N GLN A 469 5.74 -0.53 -19.14
CA GLN A 469 5.11 -1.71 -19.70
C GLN A 469 5.95 -2.37 -20.80
N ASN A 470 5.86 -3.70 -20.88
CA ASN A 470 6.42 -4.52 -21.95
C ASN A 470 5.60 -5.83 -22.03
N PRO A 471 5.09 -6.26 -23.20
CA PRO A 471 5.11 -5.55 -24.49
C PRO A 471 4.14 -4.33 -24.49
N PRO A 472 4.22 -3.44 -25.48
CA PRO A 472 3.24 -2.37 -25.65
C PRO A 472 1.83 -2.92 -25.90
N GLN A 473 0.81 -2.10 -25.65
CA GLN A 473 -0.59 -2.49 -25.79
C GLN A 473 -0.96 -2.83 -27.25
N ILE A 474 -1.86 -3.81 -27.40
CA ILE A 474 -2.46 -4.13 -28.69
C ILE A 474 -3.28 -2.95 -29.21
N ARG A 475 -3.14 -2.62 -30.50
CA ARG A 475 -3.83 -1.47 -31.13
C ARG A 475 -5.33 -1.71 -31.37
N TYR A 476 -5.72 -2.96 -31.58
CA TYR A 476 -7.10 -3.33 -31.91
C TYR A 476 -7.53 -4.59 -31.17
N PRO A 477 -8.83 -4.75 -30.85
CA PRO A 477 -9.34 -5.99 -30.29
C PRO A 477 -8.99 -7.21 -31.14
N GLN A 478 -8.52 -8.27 -30.50
CA GLN A 478 -8.12 -9.52 -31.17
C GLN A 478 -9.02 -10.67 -30.74
N ILE A 479 -9.50 -11.46 -31.71
CA ILE A 479 -10.20 -12.71 -31.42
C ILE A 479 -9.15 -13.80 -31.22
N ARG A 480 -9.26 -14.55 -30.12
CA ARG A 480 -8.37 -15.65 -29.76
C ARG A 480 -9.17 -16.91 -29.48
N GLN A 481 -8.65 -18.05 -29.90
CA GLN A 481 -9.29 -19.35 -29.74
C GLN A 481 -8.90 -20.02 -28.42
N ALA A 482 -9.64 -21.05 -28.03
CA ALA A 482 -9.26 -21.86 -26.88
C ALA A 482 -7.88 -22.50 -27.11
N GLY A 483 -7.00 -22.43 -26.12
CA GLY A 483 -5.62 -22.90 -26.20
C GLY A 483 -4.60 -21.83 -26.60
N ASP A 484 -5.04 -20.69 -27.15
CA ASP A 484 -4.12 -19.61 -27.54
C ASP A 484 -3.41 -19.02 -26.32
N VAL A 485 -2.08 -18.90 -26.39
CA VAL A 485 -1.29 -18.12 -25.43
C VAL A 485 -1.49 -16.64 -25.73
N LEU A 486 -2.33 -15.99 -24.93
CA LEU A 486 -2.65 -14.57 -25.08
C LEU A 486 -1.40 -13.72 -24.90
N LEU A 487 -0.64 -13.99 -23.85
CA LEU A 487 0.57 -13.26 -23.48
C LEU A 487 1.43 -14.16 -22.58
N HIS A 488 2.75 -14.18 -22.78
CA HIS A 488 3.70 -14.86 -21.91
C HIS A 488 4.93 -13.99 -21.76
N THR A 489 5.20 -13.55 -20.54
CA THR A 489 6.32 -12.65 -20.22
C THR A 489 7.03 -13.09 -18.95
N LYS A 490 8.33 -12.84 -18.91
CA LYS A 490 9.19 -13.09 -17.76
C LYS A 490 10.19 -11.96 -17.61
N PHE A 491 10.23 -11.35 -16.43
CA PHE A 491 11.11 -10.23 -16.11
C PHE A 491 11.86 -10.49 -14.80
N LEU A 492 13.09 -9.98 -14.73
CA LEU A 492 13.86 -9.85 -13.50
C LEU A 492 13.82 -8.39 -13.04
N LEU A 493 13.54 -8.19 -11.76
CA LEU A 493 13.64 -6.94 -11.04
C LEU A 493 14.93 -6.99 -10.22
N LEU A 494 15.69 -5.89 -10.21
CA LEU A 494 16.96 -5.74 -9.51
C LEU A 494 16.92 -4.47 -8.67
N ALA A 495 17.27 -4.58 -7.39
CA ALA A 495 17.68 -3.42 -6.59
C ALA A 495 19.19 -3.20 -6.85
N GLY A 496 19.52 -2.24 -7.71
CA GLY A 496 20.87 -1.99 -8.21
C GLY A 496 20.96 -0.91 -9.29
N THR A 497 22.19 -0.56 -9.64
CA THR A 497 22.57 0.49 -10.59
C THR A 497 22.28 0.13 -12.04
N SER A 498 22.36 1.10 -12.96
CA SER A 498 22.21 0.84 -14.39
C SER A 498 23.29 -0.12 -14.90
N SER A 499 24.52 0.00 -14.41
CA SER A 499 25.64 -0.88 -14.79
C SER A 499 25.43 -2.33 -14.36
N GLU A 500 24.90 -2.56 -13.16
CA GLU A 500 24.53 -3.91 -12.70
C GLU A 500 23.35 -4.46 -13.49
N THR A 501 22.39 -3.60 -13.84
CA THR A 501 21.24 -3.97 -14.67
C THR A 501 21.68 -4.42 -16.06
N GLU A 502 22.57 -3.65 -16.69
CA GLU A 502 23.15 -3.94 -18.00
C GLU A 502 23.97 -5.24 -17.98
N ALA A 503 24.80 -5.43 -16.96
CA ALA A 503 25.60 -6.64 -16.81
C ALA A 503 24.72 -7.90 -16.71
N ILE A 504 23.64 -7.85 -15.94
CA ILE A 504 22.67 -8.96 -15.86
C ILE A 504 21.93 -9.14 -17.18
N ALA A 505 21.57 -8.06 -17.86
CA ALA A 505 20.89 -8.13 -19.15
C ALA A 505 21.75 -8.76 -20.25
N ALA A 506 23.08 -8.64 -20.18
CA ALA A 506 23.99 -9.28 -21.14
C ALA A 506 24.01 -10.82 -21.06
N ASP A 507 23.53 -11.40 -19.96
CA ASP A 507 23.44 -12.85 -19.76
C ASP A 507 22.16 -13.48 -20.37
N PHE A 508 21.22 -12.68 -20.88
CA PHE A 508 19.91 -13.11 -21.40
C PHE A 508 19.61 -12.53 -22.79
#